data_AF-A0A1M6TCG6-F1
#
_entry.id   AF-A0A1M6TCG6-F1
#
_cell.length_a   1.000
_cell.length_b   1.000
_cell.length_c   1.000
_cell.angle_alpha   90.00
_cell.angle_beta   90.00
_cell.angle_gamma   90.00
#
_symmetry.space_group_name_H-M   'P 1'
#
loop_
_entity.id
_entity.type
_entity.pdbx_description
1 polymer ?
#
loop_
_entity_poly.entity_id
_entity_poly.type
_entity_poly.pdbx_seq_one_letter_code
_entity_poly.pdbx_strand_id
1 'polypeptide(L)'
;MDEITVGKYIVLKDRYYTKEHEWVLVKGKKAWVGITDYAQKELGDIVYVDLPEKDSHYEAGDVLVNLESVKNVAPVYAPVSGTVVEVNSQLQDEPQLVNESPYEDGWLVVLEMDDPAELEDLLTAEDYAQMLADIIKEERVESISIGTPPEESFEESLDALPEDIPYEDKER
;
A
#
# COMPACT_ATOMS: atom_id res chain seq x y z
N MET A 1 -3.94 20.90 9.08
CA MET A 1 -2.87 19.93 9.39
C MET A 1 -1.88 20.00 8.24
N ASP A 2 -0.60 19.83 8.50
CA ASP A 2 0.39 19.80 7.42
C ASP A 2 0.38 18.41 6.76
N GLU A 3 0.51 18.38 5.44
CA GLU A 3 0.46 17.16 4.62
C GLU A 3 1.64 17.06 3.66
N ILE A 4 1.97 15.84 3.26
CA ILE A 4 2.91 15.49 2.20
C ILE A 4 2.11 14.77 1.11
N THR A 5 2.22 15.23 -0.13
CA THR A 5 1.64 14.55 -1.28
C THR A 5 2.67 13.66 -1.94
N VAL A 6 2.37 12.37 -2.10
CA VAL A 6 3.20 11.41 -2.83
C VAL A 6 2.39 10.86 -4.00
N GLY A 7 2.59 11.43 -5.18
CA GLY A 7 1.78 11.09 -6.36
C GLY A 7 0.31 11.48 -6.15
N LYS A 8 -0.58 10.48 -6.05
CA LYS A 8 -2.03 10.66 -5.80
C LYS A 8 -2.42 10.42 -4.33
N TYR A 9 -1.44 10.16 -3.47
CA TYR A 9 -1.65 9.77 -2.08
C TYR A 9 -1.28 10.90 -1.13
N ILE A 10 -2.03 10.98 -0.03
CA ILE A 10 -1.82 11.98 1.02
C ILE A 10 -1.19 11.31 2.24
N VAL A 11 -0.23 11.98 2.88
CA VAL A 11 0.38 11.59 4.16
C VAL A 11 0.30 12.78 5.11
N LEU A 12 -0.22 12.60 6.31
CA LEU A 12 -0.37 13.66 7.32
C LEU A 12 0.82 13.68 8.28
N LYS A 13 1.26 14.87 8.68
CA LYS A 13 2.48 15.03 9.50
C LYS A 13 2.29 14.86 11.00
N ASP A 14 1.05 14.75 11.47
CA ASP A 14 0.70 14.77 12.89
C ASP A 14 0.67 13.38 13.54
N ARG A 15 1.09 12.34 12.83
CA ARG A 15 0.97 10.94 13.22
C ARG A 15 2.17 10.12 12.76
N TYR A 16 2.33 8.96 13.39
CA TYR A 16 3.29 7.94 12.98
C TYR A 16 2.67 6.96 11.99
N TYR A 17 3.50 6.16 11.37
CA TYR A 17 3.12 5.21 10.32
C TYR A 17 3.85 3.87 10.50
N THR A 18 3.29 2.82 9.93
CA THR A 18 3.93 1.50 9.86
C THR A 18 4.36 1.19 8.43
N LYS A 19 5.10 0.08 8.23
CA LYS A 19 5.43 -0.41 6.89
C LYS A 19 4.24 -1.09 6.23
N GLU A 20 3.30 -1.56 7.05
CA GLU A 20 2.06 -2.24 6.69
C GLU A 20 0.91 -1.25 6.38
N HIS A 21 1.23 0.06 6.33
CA HIS A 21 0.35 1.14 5.90
C HIS A 21 -0.79 1.47 6.86
N GLU A 22 -0.56 1.28 8.16
CA GLU A 22 -1.33 1.87 9.24
C GLU A 22 -0.78 3.24 9.66
N TRP A 23 -1.60 4.02 10.36
CA TRP A 23 -1.20 5.27 11.00
C TRP A 23 -1.57 5.29 12.49
N VAL A 24 -0.80 6.05 13.28
CA VAL A 24 -0.97 6.21 14.73
C VAL A 24 -0.98 7.67 15.13
N LEU A 25 -2.14 8.20 15.52
CA LEU A 25 -2.27 9.54 16.08
C LEU A 25 -2.27 9.46 17.61
N VAL A 26 -1.25 10.06 18.24
CA VAL A 26 -1.04 9.96 19.69
C VAL A 26 -1.57 11.19 20.42
N LYS A 27 -2.39 11.00 21.46
CA LYS A 27 -2.79 12.05 22.40
C LYS A 27 -2.62 11.55 23.83
N GLY A 28 -1.53 11.95 24.49
CA GLY A 28 -1.16 11.43 25.81
C GLY A 28 -0.77 9.96 25.72
N LYS A 29 -1.47 9.09 26.47
CA LYS A 29 -1.26 7.63 26.44
C LYS A 29 -2.14 6.90 25.41
N LYS A 30 -2.99 7.63 24.71
CA LYS A 30 -3.93 7.04 23.75
C LYS A 30 -3.39 7.15 22.33
N ALA A 31 -3.49 6.06 21.59
CA ALA A 31 -3.10 5.91 20.21
C ALA A 31 -4.35 5.59 19.37
N TRP A 32 -4.77 6.52 18.51
CA TRP A 32 -5.78 6.26 17.49
C TRP A 32 -5.10 5.56 16.32
N VAL A 33 -5.71 4.47 15.86
CA VAL A 33 -5.18 3.63 14.78
C VAL A 33 -6.15 3.61 13.61
N GLY A 34 -5.64 3.68 12.39
CA GLY A 34 -6.39 3.47 11.16
C GLY A 34 -5.47 3.12 9.99
N ILE A 35 -6.03 2.98 8.79
CA ILE A 35 -5.23 2.71 7.58
C ILE A 35 -4.99 3.98 6.77
N THR A 36 -3.89 4.01 6.02
CA THR A 36 -3.53 5.16 5.21
C THR A 36 -4.39 5.33 3.95
N ASP A 37 -4.34 6.52 3.35
CA ASP A 37 -4.94 6.78 2.04
C ASP A 37 -4.36 5.90 0.92
N TYR A 38 -3.10 5.46 1.06
CA TYR A 38 -2.54 4.43 0.19
C TYR A 38 -3.26 3.10 0.37
N ALA A 39 -3.29 2.58 1.59
CA ALA A 39 -3.88 1.28 1.90
C ALA A 39 -5.33 1.16 1.44
N GLN A 40 -6.17 2.16 1.73
CA GLN A 40 -7.59 2.11 1.35
C GLN A 40 -7.79 2.06 -0.18
N LYS A 41 -6.96 2.78 -0.94
CA LYS A 41 -7.01 2.76 -2.41
C LYS A 41 -6.57 1.41 -2.98
N GLU A 42 -5.57 0.78 -2.39
CA GLU A 42 -5.10 -0.54 -2.81
C GLU A 42 -6.12 -1.64 -2.48
N LEU A 43 -6.77 -1.55 -1.31
CA LEU A 43 -7.85 -2.47 -0.93
C LEU A 43 -9.10 -2.29 -1.80
N GLY A 44 -9.39 -1.05 -2.22
CA GLY A 44 -10.62 -0.68 -2.91
C GLY A 44 -11.80 -0.50 -1.95
N ASP A 45 -13.01 -0.64 -2.46
CA ASP A 45 -14.24 -0.35 -1.72
C ASP A 45 -14.41 -1.31 -0.53
N ILE A 46 -14.27 -0.78 0.68
CA ILE A 46 -14.43 -1.49 1.94
C ILE A 46 -15.93 -1.69 2.20
N VAL A 47 -16.31 -2.95 2.46
CA VAL A 47 -17.70 -3.36 2.66
C VAL A 47 -17.95 -3.93 4.06
N TYR A 48 -16.90 -4.29 4.79
CA TYR A 48 -17.01 -4.79 6.15
C TYR A 48 -15.72 -4.53 6.95
N VAL A 49 -15.87 -4.28 8.26
CA VAL A 49 -14.80 -4.02 9.22
C VAL A 49 -15.01 -4.92 10.44
N ASP A 50 -14.11 -5.87 10.65
CA ASP A 50 -14.11 -6.76 11.81
C ASP A 50 -13.37 -6.11 12.98
N LEU A 51 -14.10 -5.35 13.79
CA LEU A 51 -13.55 -4.62 14.93
C LEU A 51 -13.33 -5.54 16.15
N PRO A 52 -12.28 -5.32 16.95
CA PRO A 52 -12.01 -6.09 18.15
C PRO A 52 -13.01 -5.78 19.26
N GLU A 53 -13.01 -6.60 20.31
CA GLU A 53 -13.77 -6.29 21.52
C GLU A 53 -13.03 -5.24 22.36
N LYS A 54 -13.79 -4.29 22.90
CA LYS A 54 -13.29 -3.35 23.91
C LYS A 54 -12.73 -4.11 25.12
N ASP A 55 -11.70 -3.53 25.74
CA ASP A 55 -10.94 -4.09 26.87
C ASP A 55 -10.07 -5.31 26.51
N SER A 56 -9.98 -5.68 25.23
CA SER A 56 -9.03 -6.67 24.74
C SER A 56 -7.62 -6.09 24.67
N HIS A 57 -6.62 -6.92 24.97
CA HIS A 57 -5.20 -6.57 24.90
C HIS A 57 -4.55 -7.20 23.67
N TYR A 58 -3.64 -6.46 23.04
CA TYR A 58 -2.88 -6.85 21.86
C TYR A 58 -1.41 -6.48 22.04
N GLU A 59 -0.51 -7.33 21.58
CA GLU A 59 0.92 -7.01 21.44
C GLU A 59 1.18 -6.35 20.08
N ALA A 60 2.24 -5.55 19.97
CA ALA A 60 2.65 -4.98 18.70
C ALA A 60 2.87 -6.08 17.64
N GLY A 61 2.27 -5.90 16.47
CA GLY A 61 2.27 -6.87 15.35
C GLY A 61 1.16 -7.92 15.40
N ASP A 62 0.33 -7.97 16.44
CA ASP A 62 -0.87 -8.81 16.44
C ASP A 62 -1.91 -8.30 15.43
N VAL A 63 -2.77 -9.20 14.94
CA VAL A 63 -3.90 -8.79 14.08
C VAL A 63 -4.95 -8.10 14.95
N LEU A 64 -5.17 -6.82 14.68
CA LEU A 64 -6.06 -5.94 15.46
C LEU A 64 -7.46 -5.85 14.85
N VAL A 65 -7.54 -5.72 13.53
CA VAL A 65 -8.79 -5.59 12.75
C VAL A 65 -8.64 -6.37 11.44
N ASN A 66 -9.71 -6.94 10.91
CA ASN A 66 -9.74 -7.40 9.52
C ASN A 66 -10.64 -6.48 8.68
N LEU A 67 -10.14 -6.00 7.55
CA LEU A 67 -10.90 -5.22 6.58
C LEU A 67 -11.26 -6.09 5.40
N GLU A 68 -12.53 -6.09 5.02
CA GLU A 68 -13.02 -6.79 3.84
C GLU A 68 -13.50 -5.77 2.81
N SER A 69 -12.94 -5.89 1.61
CA SER A 69 -13.35 -5.14 0.42
C SER A 69 -14.04 -6.07 -0.57
N VAL A 70 -14.59 -5.50 -1.64
CA VAL A 70 -15.15 -6.30 -2.76
C VAL A 70 -14.09 -7.21 -3.42
N LYS A 71 -12.79 -6.92 -3.21
CA LYS A 71 -11.68 -7.63 -3.87
C LYS A 71 -10.95 -8.60 -2.95
N ASN A 72 -10.74 -8.24 -1.70
CA ASN A 72 -9.85 -8.98 -0.80
C ASN A 72 -10.21 -8.75 0.68
N VAL A 73 -9.70 -9.62 1.55
CA VAL A 73 -9.64 -9.42 2.99
C VAL A 73 -8.20 -9.12 3.39
N ALA A 74 -7.98 -8.08 4.18
CA ALA A 74 -6.66 -7.69 4.65
C ALA A 74 -6.66 -7.49 6.16
N PRO A 75 -5.67 -8.06 6.89
CA PRO A 75 -5.47 -7.74 8.29
C PRO A 75 -4.89 -6.34 8.44
N VAL A 76 -5.21 -5.71 9.56
CA VAL A 76 -4.59 -4.48 10.08
C VAL A 76 -3.92 -4.86 11.39
N TYR A 77 -2.65 -4.52 11.53
CA TYR A 77 -1.85 -4.94 12.68
C TYR A 77 -1.84 -3.89 13.79
N ALA A 78 -1.68 -4.34 15.03
CA ALA A 78 -1.45 -3.47 16.16
C ALA A 78 -0.09 -2.78 16.02
N PRO A 79 -0.03 -1.44 15.88
CA PRO A 79 1.24 -0.75 15.68
C PRO A 79 2.06 -0.63 16.98
N VAL A 80 1.38 -0.75 18.12
CA VAL A 80 1.94 -0.72 19.49
C VAL A 80 1.12 -1.65 20.37
N SER A 81 1.75 -2.18 21.42
CA SER A 81 1.15 -3.00 22.44
C SER A 81 0.22 -2.17 23.33
N GLY A 82 -0.96 -2.70 23.64
CA GLY A 82 -1.90 -1.99 24.50
C GLY A 82 -3.29 -2.59 24.58
N THR A 83 -4.15 -1.90 25.32
CA THR A 83 -5.55 -2.30 25.53
C THR A 83 -6.50 -1.45 24.70
N VAL A 84 -7.46 -2.08 24.01
CA VAL A 84 -8.52 -1.39 23.26
C VAL A 84 -9.45 -0.66 24.22
N VAL A 85 -9.39 0.67 24.25
CA VAL A 85 -10.25 1.50 25.11
C VAL A 85 -11.46 2.07 24.36
N GLU A 86 -11.40 2.09 23.03
CA GLU A 86 -12.47 2.57 22.14
C GLU A 86 -12.41 1.88 20.78
N VAL A 87 -13.57 1.65 20.18
CA VAL A 87 -13.73 1.11 18.83
C VAL A 87 -14.67 2.01 18.05
N ASN A 88 -14.43 2.19 16.75
CA ASN A 88 -15.30 3.02 15.93
C ASN A 88 -16.54 2.24 15.49
N SER A 89 -17.55 2.17 16.35
CA SER A 89 -18.79 1.42 16.08
C SER A 89 -19.56 1.91 14.87
N GLN A 90 -19.30 3.13 14.36
CA GLN A 90 -19.94 3.66 13.16
C GLN A 90 -19.60 2.83 11.92
N LEU A 91 -18.43 2.19 11.90
CA LEU A 91 -17.96 1.38 10.76
C LEU A 91 -18.77 0.10 10.54
N GLN A 92 -19.61 -0.30 11.50
CA GLN A 92 -20.53 -1.43 11.32
C GLN A 92 -21.66 -1.09 10.34
N ASP A 93 -22.11 0.17 10.35
CA ASP A 93 -23.17 0.68 9.47
C ASP A 93 -22.58 1.44 8.26
N GLU A 94 -21.41 2.05 8.43
CA GLU A 94 -20.76 2.93 7.44
C GLU A 94 -19.28 2.55 7.19
N PRO A 95 -18.98 1.33 6.70
CA PRO A 95 -17.62 0.88 6.45
C PRO A 95 -16.87 1.74 5.41
N GLN A 96 -17.59 2.40 4.50
CA GLN A 96 -17.04 3.28 3.48
C GLN A 96 -16.30 4.50 4.04
N LEU A 97 -16.50 4.86 5.32
CA LEU A 97 -15.75 5.93 5.98
C LEU A 97 -14.24 5.66 5.98
N VAL A 98 -13.82 4.39 5.96
CA VAL A 98 -12.42 4.00 5.79
C VAL A 98 -11.86 4.45 4.44
N ASN A 99 -12.66 4.45 3.38
CA ASN A 99 -12.28 4.96 2.06
C ASN A 99 -12.40 6.49 1.95
N GLU A 100 -13.49 7.06 2.47
CA GLU A 100 -13.84 8.48 2.29
C GLU A 100 -13.03 9.40 3.20
N SER A 101 -12.73 8.95 4.42
CA SER A 101 -12.12 9.76 5.48
C SER A 101 -11.08 8.96 6.28
N PRO A 102 -10.07 8.33 5.62
CA PRO A 102 -9.16 7.37 6.26
C PRO A 102 -8.38 7.94 7.45
N TYR A 103 -8.21 9.26 7.50
CA TYR A 103 -7.43 9.96 8.52
C TYR A 103 -8.27 10.70 9.57
N GLU A 104 -9.58 10.83 9.35
CA GLU A 104 -10.50 11.48 10.29
C GLU A 104 -11.57 10.48 10.75
N ASP A 105 -12.68 10.32 10.03
CA ASP A 105 -13.83 9.52 10.49
C ASP A 105 -13.62 8.00 10.32
N GLY A 106 -12.65 7.59 9.51
CA GLY A 106 -12.28 6.20 9.22
C GLY A 106 -11.27 5.57 10.19
N TRP A 107 -11.04 6.17 11.37
CA TRP A 107 -10.24 5.53 12.42
C TRP A 107 -10.90 4.23 12.89
N LEU A 108 -10.11 3.24 13.27
CA LEU A 108 -10.59 1.90 13.59
C LEU A 108 -10.76 1.70 15.10
N VAL A 109 -9.69 1.93 15.85
CA VAL A 109 -9.64 1.70 17.30
C VAL A 109 -8.78 2.76 18.01
N VAL A 110 -8.96 2.85 19.32
CA VAL A 110 -8.06 3.57 20.22
C VAL A 110 -7.44 2.59 21.21
N LEU A 111 -6.12 2.53 21.21
CA LEU A 111 -5.33 1.78 22.18
C LEU A 111 -4.89 2.71 23.32
N GLU A 112 -5.00 2.24 24.56
CA GLU A 112 -4.18 2.75 25.65
C GLU A 112 -2.86 1.98 25.64
N MET A 113 -1.77 2.69 25.32
CA MET A 113 -0.44 2.10 25.09
C MET A 113 0.17 1.61 26.39
N ASP A 114 0.79 0.43 26.33
CA ASP A 114 1.55 -0.13 27.46
C ASP A 114 2.89 0.61 27.63
N ASP A 115 3.63 0.77 26.53
CA ASP A 115 4.91 1.49 26.49
C ASP A 115 4.96 2.50 25.33
N PRO A 116 4.92 3.81 25.61
CA PRO A 116 5.09 4.84 24.58
C PRO A 116 6.43 4.79 23.83
N ALA A 117 7.45 4.09 24.34
CA ALA A 117 8.74 3.96 23.66
C ALA A 117 8.64 3.17 22.35
N GLU A 118 7.63 2.31 22.18
CA GLU A 118 7.41 1.57 20.92
C GLU A 118 7.11 2.50 19.74
N LEU A 119 6.70 3.74 19.98
CA LEU A 119 6.54 4.77 18.94
C LEU A 119 7.86 5.10 18.23
N GLU A 120 9.01 4.85 18.86
CA GLU A 120 10.33 5.07 18.25
C GLU A 120 10.64 4.07 17.12
N ASP A 121 9.96 2.92 17.10
CA ASP A 121 10.09 1.91 16.05
C ASP A 121 9.19 2.20 14.83
N LEU A 122 8.27 3.16 14.96
CA LEU A 122 7.37 3.57 13.90
C LEU A 122 8.01 4.61 12.96
N LEU A 123 7.47 4.69 11.75
CA LEU A 123 7.92 5.63 10.74
C LEU A 123 7.36 7.03 11.02
N THR A 124 8.18 8.04 10.78
CA THR A 124 7.70 9.42 10.66
C THR A 124 6.92 9.59 9.35
N ALA A 125 6.17 10.69 9.23
CA ALA A 125 5.47 11.03 8.00
C ALA A 125 6.43 11.18 6.81
N GLU A 126 7.60 11.78 7.04
CA GLU A 126 8.66 11.91 6.03
C GLU A 126 9.22 10.55 5.60
N ASP A 127 9.51 9.64 6.55
CA ASP A 127 10.03 8.31 6.25
C ASP A 127 9.00 7.45 5.50
N TYR A 128 7.74 7.49 5.93
CA TYR A 128 6.64 6.81 5.25
C TYR A 128 6.41 7.36 3.84
N ALA A 129 6.44 8.69 3.67
CA ALA A 129 6.31 9.33 2.36
C ALA A 129 7.44 8.92 1.41
N GLN A 130 8.67 8.79 1.92
CA GLN A 130 9.80 8.31 1.14
C GLN A 130 9.63 6.84 0.74
N MET A 131 9.24 5.97 1.67
CA MET A 131 8.93 4.56 1.40
C MET A 131 7.85 4.44 0.31
N LEU A 132 6.77 5.20 0.45
CA LEU A 132 5.68 5.22 -0.53
C LEU A 132 6.12 5.73 -1.90
N ALA A 133 7.02 6.73 -1.94
CA ALA A 133 7.56 7.23 -3.19
C ALA A 133 8.39 6.17 -3.93
N ASP A 134 9.08 5.30 -3.20
CA ASP A 134 9.87 4.22 -3.77
C ASP A 134 8.98 3.08 -4.28
N ILE A 135 7.95 2.68 -3.52
CA ILE A 135 6.90 1.74 -3.97
C ILE A 135 6.30 2.20 -5.31
N ILE A 136 5.88 3.46 -5.41
CA ILE A 136 5.24 4.00 -6.63
C ILE A 136 6.21 4.05 -7.82
N LYS A 137 7.51 4.30 -7.57
CA LYS A 137 8.50 4.26 -8.65
C LYS A 137 8.66 2.84 -9.18
N GLU A 138 8.74 1.86 -8.30
CA GLU A 138 8.88 0.45 -8.67
C GLU A 138 7.68 -0.05 -9.48
N GLU A 139 6.44 0.22 -9.01
CA GLU A 139 5.21 -0.10 -9.76
C GLU A 139 5.17 0.54 -11.16
N ARG A 140 5.63 1.79 -11.28
CA ARG A 140 5.72 2.46 -12.59
C ARG A 140 6.74 1.79 -13.51
N VAL A 141 7.89 1.39 -12.99
CA VAL A 141 8.92 0.68 -13.78
C VAL A 141 8.37 -0.66 -14.28
N GLU A 142 7.69 -1.42 -13.44
CA GLU A 142 7.02 -2.66 -13.87
C GLU A 142 5.98 -2.40 -14.96
N SER A 143 5.13 -1.39 -14.80
CA SER A 143 4.10 -1.03 -15.80
C SER A 143 4.68 -0.65 -17.17
N ILE A 144 5.88 -0.06 -17.21
CA ILE A 144 6.58 0.33 -18.46
C ILE A 144 7.23 -0.89 -19.14
N SER A 145 7.57 -1.92 -18.37
CA SER A 145 8.38 -3.06 -18.85
C SER A 145 7.56 -4.12 -19.61
N ILE A 146 6.23 -4.00 -19.65
CA ILE A 146 5.31 -4.96 -20.31
C ILE A 146 5.14 -4.66 -21.83
N GLY A 147 5.99 -3.80 -22.41
CA GLY A 147 5.88 -3.39 -23.81
C GLY A 147 7.21 -3.26 -24.55
N THR A 148 7.88 -4.38 -24.85
CA THR A 148 8.87 -4.42 -25.94
C THR A 148 8.22 -5.10 -27.16
N PRO A 149 7.79 -4.37 -28.21
CA PRO A 149 7.54 -4.99 -29.50
C PRO A 149 8.86 -5.60 -30.03
N PRO A 150 8.83 -6.76 -30.71
CA PRO A 150 10.06 -7.37 -31.26
C PRO A 150 10.75 -6.38 -32.19
N GLU A 151 12.08 -6.30 -32.08
CA GLU A 151 12.91 -5.43 -32.91
C GLU A 151 12.54 -5.56 -34.38
N GLU A 152 12.23 -4.43 -35.01
CA GLU A 152 12.13 -4.33 -36.47
C GLU A 152 13.45 -4.81 -37.07
N SER A 153 13.42 -5.97 -37.72
CA SER A 153 14.48 -6.43 -38.60
C SER A 153 14.53 -5.48 -39.81
N PHE A 154 15.37 -4.46 -39.72
CA PHE A 154 15.89 -3.73 -40.86
C PHE A 154 16.70 -4.72 -41.73
N GLU A 155 16.04 -5.38 -42.69
CA GLU A 155 16.75 -6.00 -43.81
C GLU A 155 17.21 -4.89 -44.76
N GLU A 156 18.32 -4.27 -44.41
CA GLU A 156 19.08 -3.42 -45.34
C GLU A 156 19.71 -4.31 -46.42
N SER A 157 19.03 -4.38 -47.56
CA SER A 157 19.59 -4.41 -48.91
C SER A 157 20.97 -5.07 -49.08
N LEU A 158 20.99 -6.36 -49.37
CA LEU A 158 22.20 -7.13 -49.71
C LEU A 158 22.03 -7.96 -50.99
N ASP A 159 21.34 -7.42 -52.00
CA ASP A 159 21.31 -8.01 -53.36
C ASP A 159 21.96 -7.04 -54.36
N ALA A 160 23.26 -6.85 -54.18
CA ALA A 160 24.13 -6.34 -55.22
C ALA A 160 25.56 -6.86 -55.02
N LEU A 161 25.78 -8.16 -55.26
CA LEU A 161 27.06 -8.63 -55.80
C LEU A 161 26.85 -9.76 -56.82
N PRO A 162 27.65 -9.80 -57.90
CA PRO A 162 27.25 -10.29 -59.21
C PRO A 162 27.72 -11.71 -59.56
N GLU A 163 27.10 -12.20 -60.64
CA GLU A 163 27.50 -13.13 -61.71
C GLU A 163 28.59 -14.20 -61.46
N ASP A 164 28.27 -15.40 -61.97
CA ASP A 164 29.11 -16.58 -62.20
C ASP A 164 29.40 -17.51 -61.01
N ILE A 165 28.53 -18.53 -60.86
CA ILE A 165 28.98 -19.85 -60.39
C ILE A 165 28.58 -20.91 -61.44
N PRO A 166 29.54 -21.62 -62.07
CA PRO A 166 29.27 -22.56 -63.16
C PRO A 166 28.91 -23.99 -62.74
N TYR A 167 28.03 -24.63 -63.55
CA TYR A 167 27.89 -26.08 -63.96
C TYR A 167 27.82 -27.18 -62.85
N GLU A 168 27.23 -28.37 -63.02
CA GLU A 168 27.15 -29.33 -64.13
C GLU A 168 25.88 -30.24 -64.10
N ASP A 169 25.64 -30.85 -65.26
CA ASP A 169 24.62 -31.82 -65.71
C ASP A 169 24.29 -33.05 -64.84
N LYS A 170 23.06 -33.55 -65.01
CA LYS A 170 22.82 -34.98 -65.34
C LYS A 170 21.44 -35.26 -65.96
N GLU A 171 21.53 -35.96 -67.08
CA GLU A 171 20.52 -36.46 -68.03
C GLU A 171 19.34 -37.25 -67.42
N ARG A 172 18.14 -37.08 -68.01
CA ARG A 172 17.42 -38.13 -68.77
C ARG A 172 16.23 -37.58 -69.55
#